data_AF-T1AL85-F1
#
_entry.id   AF-T1AL85-F1
#
_cell.length_a   1.000
_cell.length_b   1.000
_cell.length_c   1.000
_cell.angle_alpha   90.00
_cell.angle_beta   90.00
_cell.angle_gamma   90.00
#
_symmetry.space_group_name_H-M   'P 1'
#
loop_
_entity.id
_entity.type
_entity.pdbx_description
1 polymer ?
#
loop_
_entity_poly.entity_id
_entity_poly.type
_entity_poly.pdbx_seq_one_letter_code
_entity_poly.pdbx_strand_id
1 'polypeptide(L)'
;MRCFIRRSIRARPTCRARAARRPTTFTYIDALNLYHLDQARQRALMSANWLPLRSTVAGSPLRMETTRATTRGFFPMFAVPFQYGAPWSEQDDTRRAQVVVISQKLNDILFGGADSVGRELIIATKAVSHRRRDQALEPAAAFLGSGRWRLRSRRADLPAVFHLA
;
A
#
# COMPACT_ATOMS: atom_id res chain seq x y z
N MET A 1 32.25 -32.15 53.45
CA MET A 1 31.67 -30.80 53.22
C MET A 1 31.81 -30.45 51.74
N ARG A 2 30.70 -30.37 50.99
CA ARG A 2 30.70 -30.21 49.53
C ARG A 2 30.68 -28.73 49.14
N CYS A 3 31.58 -28.37 48.23
CA CYS A 3 31.75 -27.03 47.67
C CYS A 3 30.58 -26.70 46.71
N PHE A 4 29.84 -25.63 46.97
CA PHE A 4 28.77 -25.14 46.10
C PHE A 4 29.35 -24.10 45.13
N ILE A 5 29.53 -24.47 43.86
CA ILE A 5 29.87 -23.52 42.79
C ILE A 5 28.58 -22.79 42.40
N ARG A 6 28.39 -21.58 42.93
CA ARG A 6 27.34 -20.67 42.46
C ARG A 6 27.74 -20.17 41.08
N ARG A 7 27.13 -20.75 40.04
CA ARG A 7 27.33 -20.38 38.63
C ARG A 7 26.87 -18.93 38.44
N SER A 8 27.79 -17.97 38.55
CA SER A 8 27.51 -16.58 38.22
C SER A 8 27.26 -16.49 36.72
N ILE A 9 26.03 -16.14 36.33
CA ILE A 9 25.75 -15.70 34.97
C ILE A 9 26.45 -14.35 34.84
N ARG A 10 27.66 -14.34 34.27
CA ARG A 10 28.28 -13.10 33.80
C ARG A 10 27.34 -12.52 32.74
N ALA A 11 26.67 -11.42 33.06
CA ALA A 11 26.15 -10.54 32.04
C ALA A 11 27.34 -10.16 31.14
N ARG A 12 27.30 -10.56 29.86
CA ARG A 12 28.26 -10.04 28.89
C ARG A 12 28.09 -8.52 28.87
N PRO A 13 29.17 -7.72 28.85
CA PRO A 13 29.03 -6.30 28.64
C PRO A 13 28.32 -6.13 27.31
N THR A 14 27.13 -5.53 27.33
CA THR A 14 26.43 -5.17 26.11
C THR A 14 27.34 -4.20 25.38
N CYS A 15 28.07 -4.69 24.37
CA CYS A 15 28.62 -3.86 23.32
C CYS A 15 27.48 -2.95 22.91
N ARG A 16 27.64 -1.66 23.20
CA ARG A 16 26.69 -0.59 22.91
C ARG A 16 26.18 -0.82 21.50
N ALA A 17 24.94 -1.30 21.37
CA ALA A 17 24.35 -1.52 20.06
C ALA A 17 24.42 -0.17 19.36
N ARG A 18 25.29 -0.07 18.35
CA ARG A 18 25.38 1.09 17.48
C ARG A 18 23.95 1.39 17.09
N ALA A 19 23.42 2.56 17.45
CA ALA A 19 22.00 2.88 17.27
C ALA A 19 21.60 2.50 15.85
N ALA A 20 20.96 1.33 15.70
CA ALA A 20 20.64 0.80 14.40
C ALA A 20 19.62 1.77 13.85
N ARG A 21 20.01 2.52 12.82
CA ARG A 21 19.11 3.48 12.17
C ARG A 21 17.85 2.71 11.82
N ARG A 22 16.72 3.11 12.39
CA ARG A 22 15.44 2.41 12.14
C ARG A 22 15.26 2.31 10.63
N PRO A 23 14.97 1.11 10.09
CA PRO A 23 14.73 0.97 8.67
C PRO A 23 13.55 1.87 8.28
N THR A 24 13.69 2.57 7.16
CA THR A 24 12.62 3.42 6.62
C THR A 24 11.63 2.62 5.78
N THR A 25 11.98 1.38 5.42
CA THR A 25 11.18 0.45 4.61
C THR A 25 11.38 -0.98 5.11
N PHE A 26 10.36 -1.82 4.99
CA PHE A 26 10.40 -3.24 5.36
C PHE A 26 10.25 -4.12 4.13
N THR A 27 10.75 -5.36 4.21
CA THR A 27 10.37 -6.39 3.23
C THR A 27 8.87 -6.67 3.36
N TYR A 28 8.24 -7.19 2.31
CA TYR A 28 6.81 -7.51 2.33
C TYR A 28 6.45 -8.47 3.48
N ILE A 29 7.26 -9.51 3.69
CA ILE A 29 7.02 -10.52 4.73
C ILE A 29 7.12 -9.89 6.12
N ASP A 30 8.15 -9.08 6.38
CA ASP A 30 8.30 -8.40 7.68
C ASP A 30 7.14 -7.42 7.92
N ALA A 31 6.75 -6.67 6.89
CA ALA A 31 5.67 -5.70 6.99
C ALA A 31 4.31 -6.35 7.25
N LEU A 32 4.03 -7.50 6.62
CA LEU A 32 2.85 -8.32 6.91
C LEU A 32 2.87 -8.88 8.33
N ASN A 33 3.98 -9.47 8.75
CA ASN A 33 4.11 -10.02 10.10
C ASN A 33 3.86 -8.95 11.15
N LEU A 34 4.46 -7.77 10.99
CA LEU A 34 4.21 -6.61 11.87
C LEU A 34 2.76 -6.14 11.81
N TYR A 35 2.16 -6.09 10.62
CA TYR A 35 0.76 -5.72 10.46
C TYR A 35 -0.15 -6.69 11.23
N HIS A 36 0.15 -7.99 11.24
CA HIS A 36 -0.67 -9.01 11.91
C HIS A 36 -0.49 -9.12 13.43
N LEU A 37 0.55 -8.52 14.04
CA LEU A 37 0.76 -8.57 15.50
C LEU A 37 -0.34 -7.88 16.32
N ASP A 38 -1.14 -7.02 15.70
CA ASP A 38 -2.32 -6.34 16.30
C ASP A 38 -2.08 -5.57 17.61
N GLN A 39 -0.87 -5.05 17.80
CA GLN A 39 -0.52 -4.31 19.01
C GLN A 39 -0.80 -2.80 18.91
N ALA A 40 -1.08 -2.29 17.71
CA ALA A 40 -1.26 -0.87 17.46
C ALA A 40 -2.73 -0.51 17.34
N ARG A 41 -3.15 0.58 18.02
CA ARG A 41 -4.52 1.13 17.94
C ARG A 41 -4.94 1.46 16.50
N GLN A 42 -4.00 1.89 15.66
CA GLN A 42 -4.20 2.12 14.23
C GLN A 42 -2.98 1.62 13.49
N ARG A 43 -3.20 0.81 12.45
CA ARG A 43 -2.15 0.21 11.61
C ARG A 43 -2.52 0.35 10.14
N ALA A 44 -1.52 0.62 9.31
CA ALA A 44 -1.68 0.62 7.86
C ALA A 44 -0.43 0.00 7.26
N LEU A 45 -0.61 -1.00 6.39
CA LEU A 45 0.46 -1.47 5.52
C LEU A 45 0.46 -0.59 4.27
N MET A 46 1.62 -0.16 3.80
CA MET A 46 1.72 0.73 2.65
C MET A 46 2.87 0.37 1.70
N SER A 47 2.65 0.53 0.40
CA SER A 47 3.69 0.56 -0.64
C SER A 47 3.45 1.75 -1.56
N ALA A 48 4.47 2.18 -2.30
CA ALA A 48 4.35 3.19 -3.35
C ALA A 48 4.71 2.55 -4.69
N ASN A 49 3.94 2.87 -5.74
CA ASN A 49 4.11 2.32 -7.08
C ASN A 49 3.92 3.43 -8.13
N TRP A 50 4.40 3.17 -9.34
CA TRP A 50 4.22 4.04 -10.50
C TRP A 50 3.53 3.22 -11.60
N LEU A 51 2.25 3.49 -11.84
CA LEU A 51 1.38 2.61 -12.64
C LEU A 51 0.64 3.37 -13.75
N PRO A 52 0.43 2.74 -14.93
CA PRO A 52 -0.43 3.30 -15.96
C PRO A 52 -1.90 3.08 -15.62
N LEU A 53 -2.69 4.15 -15.74
CA LEU A 53 -4.13 4.21 -15.48
C LEU A 53 -4.86 4.76 -16.71
N ARG A 54 -6.11 4.32 -16.92
CA ARG A 54 -7.06 4.97 -17.85
C ARG A 54 -8.49 4.74 -17.42
N SER A 55 -9.41 5.56 -17.95
CA SER A 55 -10.84 5.29 -17.84
C SER A 55 -11.22 4.09 -18.71
N THR A 56 -12.43 3.55 -18.48
CA THR A 56 -13.01 2.48 -19.31
C THR A 56 -13.60 2.98 -20.63
N VAL A 57 -13.63 4.29 -20.87
CA VAL A 57 -14.11 4.88 -22.11
C VAL A 57 -13.17 4.53 -23.26
N ALA A 58 -13.74 4.09 -24.40
CA ALA A 58 -12.98 3.76 -25.59
C ALA A 58 -12.14 4.97 -26.05
N GLY A 59 -10.86 4.73 -26.33
CA GLY A 59 -9.92 5.79 -26.74
C GLY A 59 -9.36 6.65 -25.59
N SER A 60 -9.71 6.39 -24.33
CA SER A 60 -9.11 7.09 -23.18
C SER A 60 -7.59 6.88 -23.16
N PRO A 61 -6.79 7.96 -23.08
CA PRO A 61 -5.33 7.85 -23.03
C PRO A 61 -4.87 7.17 -21.74
N LEU A 62 -3.74 6.44 -21.82
CA LEU A 62 -3.05 5.92 -20.65
C LEU A 62 -2.23 7.04 -19.99
N ARG A 63 -2.30 7.12 -18.66
CA ARG A 63 -1.57 8.09 -17.85
C ARG A 63 -0.79 7.38 -16.75
N MET A 64 0.49 7.72 -16.62
CA MET A 64 1.30 7.22 -15.52
C MET A 64 1.00 8.06 -14.27
N GLU A 65 0.68 7.39 -13.16
CA GLU A 65 0.38 8.02 -11.88
C GLU A 65 1.14 7.38 -10.73
N THR A 66 1.48 8.20 -9.74
CA THR A 66 2.03 7.69 -8.48
C THR A 66 0.87 7.16 -7.68
N THR A 67 0.96 5.88 -7.37
CA THR A 67 -0.06 5.16 -6.63
C THR A 67 0.54 4.70 -5.30
N ARG A 68 -0.32 4.46 -4.33
CA ARG A 68 0.00 3.81 -3.07
C ARG A 68 -0.80 2.54 -2.97
N ALA A 69 -0.18 1.50 -2.45
CA ALA A 69 -0.91 0.38 -1.95
C ALA A 69 -1.20 0.61 -0.47
N THR A 70 -2.42 0.44 0.04
CA THR A 70 -2.66 0.50 1.49
C THR A 70 -3.90 -0.23 1.98
N THR A 71 -3.93 -0.57 3.27
CA THR A 71 -5.11 -1.12 3.97
C THR A 71 -6.05 -0.01 4.47
N ARG A 72 -7.28 -0.37 4.85
CA ARG A 72 -8.31 0.57 5.33
C ARG A 72 -7.84 1.46 6.47
N GLY A 73 -6.97 0.96 7.35
CA GLY A 73 -6.48 1.67 8.53
C GLY A 73 -5.78 3.01 8.21
N PHE A 74 -5.36 3.23 6.96
CA PHE A 74 -4.82 4.50 6.49
C PHE A 74 -5.82 5.66 6.62
N PHE A 75 -7.10 5.45 6.30
CA PHE A 75 -8.07 6.55 6.24
C PHE A 75 -8.35 7.23 7.58
N PRO A 76 -8.65 6.48 8.66
CA PRO A 76 -8.82 7.10 9.98
C PRO A 76 -7.51 7.65 10.54
N MET A 77 -6.35 7.07 10.18
CA MET A 77 -5.03 7.52 10.65
C MET A 77 -4.66 8.91 10.14
N PHE A 78 -5.02 9.23 8.90
CA PHE A 78 -4.72 10.52 8.28
C PHE A 78 -5.95 11.41 8.07
N ALA A 79 -7.10 11.05 8.66
CA ALA A 79 -8.37 11.78 8.57
C ALA A 79 -8.69 12.23 7.13
N VAL A 80 -8.52 11.33 6.16
CA VAL A 80 -8.52 11.73 4.75
C VAL A 80 -9.94 12.15 4.32
N PRO A 81 -10.14 13.37 3.77
CA PRO A 81 -11.45 13.85 3.37
C PRO A 81 -11.92 13.18 2.06
N PHE A 82 -13.19 12.78 2.04
CA PHE A 82 -13.88 12.23 0.88
C PHE A 82 -14.82 13.26 0.26
N GLN A 83 -14.82 13.36 -1.07
CA GLN A 83 -15.75 14.21 -1.79
C GLN A 83 -17.00 13.41 -2.15
N TYR A 84 -16.83 12.20 -2.70
CA TYR A 84 -17.89 11.26 -2.99
C TYR A 84 -17.59 9.90 -2.36
N GLY A 85 -18.61 9.31 -1.74
CA GLY A 85 -18.53 7.99 -1.13
C GLY A 85 -17.77 7.97 0.20
N ALA A 86 -17.14 6.84 0.48
CA ALA A 86 -16.55 6.50 1.78
C ALA A 86 -15.31 5.60 1.57
N PRO A 87 -14.44 5.41 2.58
CA PRO A 87 -13.41 4.37 2.51
C PRO A 87 -14.03 2.97 2.36
N TRP A 88 -13.28 2.04 1.77
CA TRP A 88 -13.70 0.62 1.71
C TRP A 88 -13.71 -0.01 3.09
N SER A 89 -14.53 -1.05 3.29
CA SER A 89 -14.74 -1.73 4.56
C SER A 89 -13.59 -2.68 4.93
N GLU A 90 -13.54 -3.13 6.18
CA GLU A 90 -12.55 -4.15 6.61
C GLU A 90 -12.79 -5.51 5.92
N GLN A 91 -14.05 -5.79 5.58
CA GLN A 91 -14.40 -6.96 4.79
C GLN A 91 -13.87 -6.85 3.35
N ASP A 92 -13.82 -5.64 2.78
CA ASP A 92 -13.20 -5.41 1.46
C ASP A 92 -11.69 -5.67 1.50
N ASP A 93 -11.00 -5.27 2.58
CA ASP A 93 -9.58 -5.63 2.81
C ASP A 93 -9.40 -7.15 2.90
N THR A 94 -10.23 -7.82 3.71
CA THR A 94 -10.08 -9.27 3.94
C THR A 94 -10.38 -10.09 2.67
N ARG A 95 -11.35 -9.64 1.86
CA ARG A 95 -11.75 -10.30 0.60
C ARG A 95 -10.89 -9.89 -0.60
N ARG A 96 -9.92 -8.99 -0.41
CA ARG A 96 -9.10 -8.45 -1.50
C ARG A 96 -9.95 -7.85 -2.63
N ALA A 97 -10.96 -7.08 -2.24
CA ALA A 97 -11.89 -6.48 -3.19
C ALA A 97 -11.15 -5.51 -4.14
N GLN A 98 -11.53 -5.54 -5.41
CA GLN A 98 -10.94 -4.65 -6.43
C GLN A 98 -11.53 -3.23 -6.35
N VAL A 99 -11.14 -2.51 -5.30
CA VAL A 99 -11.59 -1.13 -5.03
C VAL A 99 -10.43 -0.16 -5.06
N VAL A 100 -10.70 1.04 -5.56
CA VAL A 100 -9.72 2.12 -5.64
C VAL A 100 -10.35 3.42 -5.19
N VAL A 101 -9.54 4.23 -4.53
CA VAL A 101 -9.93 5.59 -4.18
C VAL A 101 -8.99 6.59 -4.83
N ILE A 102 -9.55 7.51 -5.62
CA ILE A 102 -8.80 8.49 -6.43
C ILE A 102 -8.87 9.91 -5.89
N SER A 103 -7.88 10.73 -6.23
CA SER A 103 -7.87 12.17 -5.92
C SER A 103 -8.85 12.95 -6.80
N GLN A 104 -9.21 14.15 -6.38
CA GLN A 104 -10.12 15.04 -7.11
C GLN A 104 -9.54 15.38 -8.48
N LYS A 105 -8.26 15.77 -8.52
CA LYS A 105 -7.56 16.07 -9.77
C LYS A 105 -7.62 14.90 -10.76
N LEU A 106 -7.41 13.68 -10.29
CA LEU A 106 -7.52 12.50 -11.16
C LEU A 106 -8.97 12.21 -11.56
N ASN A 107 -9.93 12.48 -10.67
CA ASN A 107 -11.36 12.37 -10.94
C ASN A 107 -11.81 13.36 -12.03
N ASP A 108 -11.31 14.59 -11.98
CA ASP A 108 -11.59 15.64 -12.95
C ASP A 108 -11.07 15.24 -14.34
N ILE A 109 -9.85 14.69 -14.39
CA ILE A 109 -9.22 14.24 -15.64
C ILE A 109 -9.93 13.02 -16.23
N LEU A 110 -10.27 12.01 -15.41
CA LEU A 110 -10.81 10.74 -15.90
C LEU A 110 -12.33 10.74 -16.10
N PHE A 111 -13.05 11.54 -15.31
CA PHE A 111 -14.52 11.48 -15.23
C PHE A 111 -15.19 12.86 -15.25
N GLY A 112 -14.44 13.94 -15.47
CA GLY A 112 -14.99 15.29 -15.58
C GLY A 112 -15.52 15.86 -14.25
N GLY A 113 -15.06 15.35 -13.11
CA GLY A 113 -15.42 15.86 -11.77
C GLY A 113 -16.78 15.40 -11.25
N ALA A 114 -17.50 14.61 -12.04
CA ALA A 114 -18.76 13.98 -11.64
C ALA A 114 -18.52 12.93 -10.54
N ASP A 115 -19.63 12.47 -9.95
CA ASP A 115 -19.59 11.32 -9.05
C ASP A 115 -19.11 10.07 -9.81
N SER A 116 -17.96 9.57 -9.36
CA SER A 116 -17.29 8.40 -9.93
C SER A 116 -17.47 7.16 -9.08
N VAL A 117 -18.25 7.21 -8.01
CA VAL A 117 -18.52 6.04 -7.17
C VAL A 117 -19.18 4.95 -8.03
N GLY A 118 -18.62 3.74 -7.97
CA GLY A 118 -19.11 2.58 -8.73
C GLY A 118 -18.69 2.55 -10.21
N ARG A 119 -18.05 3.61 -10.73
CA ARG A 119 -17.40 3.58 -12.05
C ARG A 119 -16.17 2.72 -12.02
N GLU A 120 -15.68 2.39 -13.21
CA GLU A 120 -14.54 1.52 -13.36
C GLU A 120 -13.37 2.20 -14.07
N LEU A 121 -12.16 1.89 -13.60
CA LEU A 121 -10.90 2.26 -14.24
C LEU A 121 -10.05 1.02 -14.52
N ILE A 122 -9.10 1.18 -15.44
CA ILE A 122 -8.15 0.14 -15.81
C ILE A 122 -6.79 0.53 -15.25
N ILE A 123 -6.21 -0.37 -14.46
CA ILE A 123 -4.81 -0.30 -13.98
C ILE A 123 -4.03 -1.37 -14.74
N ALA A 124 -2.90 -0.99 -15.31
CA ALA A 124 -1.99 -1.88 -16.04
C ALA A 124 -2.58 -2.53 -17.32
N THR A 125 -1.99 -2.18 -18.47
CA THR A 125 -2.08 -2.97 -19.71
C THR A 125 -0.69 -3.57 -19.95
N LYS A 126 -0.51 -4.87 -19.72
CA LYS A 126 0.81 -5.52 -19.83
C LYS A 126 1.43 -5.33 -21.23
N ALA A 127 2.66 -4.83 -21.30
CA ALA A 127 3.62 -5.11 -22.36
C ALA A 127 5.02 -5.16 -21.74
N VAL A 128 5.61 -6.36 -21.67
CA VAL A 128 6.93 -6.61 -21.07
C VAL A 128 7.98 -6.58 -22.18
N SER A 129 9.04 -5.80 -22.01
CA SER A 129 10.26 -5.91 -22.81
C SER A 129 11.46 -5.99 -21.87
N HIS A 130 12.15 -7.14 -21.90
CA HIS A 130 13.21 -7.55 -21.00
C HIS A 130 14.53 -6.81 -21.26
N ARG A 131 15.16 -6.17 -20.25
CA ARG A 131 16.63 -6.10 -20.06
C ARG A 131 17.06 -5.39 -18.74
N ARG A 132 17.40 -6.16 -17.71
CA ARG A 132 18.68 -6.04 -16.96
C ARG A 132 18.85 -7.17 -15.96
N ARG A 133 20.03 -7.81 -15.97
CA ARG A 133 20.58 -8.52 -14.81
C ARG A 133 20.82 -7.46 -13.72
N ASP A 134 20.56 -7.85 -12.48
CA ASP A 134 20.79 -7.10 -11.24
C ASP A 134 19.71 -6.07 -10.86
N GLN A 135 18.59 -6.57 -10.33
CA GLN A 135 17.92 -5.94 -9.19
C GLN A 135 17.12 -7.01 -8.43
N ALA A 136 17.59 -7.38 -7.24
CA ALA A 136 16.78 -8.09 -6.27
C ALA A 136 15.72 -7.11 -5.72
N LEU A 137 14.56 -7.08 -6.38
CA LEU A 137 13.26 -6.53 -6.01
C LEU A 137 12.33 -7.04 -7.11
N GLU A 138 11.34 -7.89 -6.83
CA GLU A 138 9.93 -7.49 -6.90
C GLU A 138 9.04 -8.73 -6.64
N PRO A 139 8.21 -8.74 -5.57
CA PRO A 139 6.90 -9.36 -5.65
C PRO A 139 5.75 -8.33 -5.77
N ALA A 140 6.02 -7.02 -5.75
CA ALA A 140 4.95 -6.02 -5.87
C ALA A 140 4.36 -5.97 -7.28
N ALA A 141 5.16 -6.23 -8.32
CA ALA A 141 4.68 -6.35 -9.70
C ALA A 141 3.73 -7.54 -9.97
N ALA A 142 3.74 -8.58 -9.12
CA ALA A 142 2.89 -9.76 -9.30
C ALA A 142 1.48 -9.61 -8.71
N PHE A 143 1.25 -8.61 -7.85
CA PHE A 143 0.03 -8.49 -7.06
C PHE A 143 -1.04 -7.57 -7.66
N LEU A 144 -0.68 -6.76 -8.65
CA LEU A 144 -1.61 -5.88 -9.36
C LEU A 144 -2.20 -6.65 -10.53
N GLY A 145 -3.24 -7.44 -10.26
CA GLY A 145 -4.00 -8.11 -11.31
C GLY A 145 -4.45 -7.10 -12.37
N SER A 146 -4.17 -7.39 -13.64
CA SER A 146 -4.75 -6.67 -14.77
C SER A 146 -6.27 -6.80 -14.69
N GLY A 147 -6.97 -5.73 -14.35
CA GLY A 147 -8.35 -5.83 -13.90
C GLY A 147 -9.11 -4.52 -14.01
N ARG A 148 -10.43 -4.63 -13.84
CA ARG A 148 -11.41 -3.56 -13.91
C ARG A 148 -11.77 -3.17 -12.46
N TRP A 149 -11.45 -1.94 -12.06
CA TRP A 149 -11.45 -1.54 -10.64
C TRP A 149 -12.58 -0.57 -10.33
N ARG A 150 -13.33 -0.80 -9.25
CA ARG A 150 -14.45 0.07 -8.84
C ARG A 150 -13.99 1.27 -7.99
N LEU A 151 -14.51 2.45 -8.32
CA LEU A 151 -14.07 3.75 -7.80
C LEU A 151 -14.84 4.27 -6.58
N ARG A 152 -14.14 5.09 -5.76
CA ARG A 152 -14.65 6.05 -4.76
C ARG A 152 -13.74 7.31 -4.75
N SER A 153 -14.17 8.53 -4.43
CA SER A 153 -13.39 9.78 -4.71
C SER A 153 -13.00 10.63 -3.48
N ARG A 154 -11.97 11.51 -3.61
CA ARG A 154 -11.39 12.33 -2.53
C ARG A 154 -10.93 13.73 -2.92
N ARG A 155 -10.71 14.63 -1.95
CA ARG A 155 -10.45 16.08 -2.11
C ARG A 155 -8.98 16.57 -2.05
N ALA A 156 -7.98 15.71 -1.77
CA ALA A 156 -6.61 16.14 -1.46
C ALA A 156 -5.56 15.77 -2.52
N ASP A 157 -4.54 16.63 -2.68
CA ASP A 157 -3.42 16.60 -3.65
C ASP A 157 -2.32 15.56 -3.31
N LEU A 158 -2.75 14.36 -2.88
CA LEU A 158 -1.89 13.22 -2.60
C LEU A 158 -1.89 12.24 -3.80
N PRO A 159 -0.81 11.46 -4.00
CA PRO A 159 -0.72 10.47 -5.08
C PRO A 159 -1.96 9.55 -5.13
N ALA A 160 -2.47 9.35 -6.34
CA ALA A 160 -3.91 9.33 -6.62
C ALA A 160 -4.56 7.94 -6.67
N VAL A 161 -3.97 6.90 -6.10
CA VAL A 161 -4.56 5.55 -6.08
C VAL A 161 -4.12 4.88 -4.80
N PHE A 162 -5.04 4.27 -4.07
CA PHE A 162 -4.76 3.55 -2.83
C PHE A 162 -5.31 2.11 -2.97
N HIS A 163 -4.47 1.08 -2.89
CA HIS A 163 -4.91 -0.34 -2.88
C HIS A 163 -3.95 -1.29 -2.14
N LEU A 164 -4.33 -1.93 -1.04
CA LEU A 164 -3.66 -3.16 -0.60
C LEU A 164 -4.66 -4.12 0.04
N ALA A 165 -4.78 -5.29 -0.59
CA ALA A 165 -4.75 -6.56 0.13
C ALA A 165 -4.01 -7.60 -0.70
#